data_AF-A0A7C3I3K6-F1
#
_entry.id   AF-A0A7C3I3K6-F1
#
_cell.length_a   1.000
_cell.length_b   1.000
_cell.length_c   1.000
_cell.angle_alpha   90.00
_cell.angle_beta   90.00
_cell.angle_gamma   90.00
#
_symmetry.space_group_name_H-M   'P 1'
#
loop_
_entity.id
_entity.type
_entity.pdbx_description
1 polymer ?
#
loop_
_entity_poly.entity_id
_entity_poly.type
_entity_poly.pdbx_seq_one_letter_code
_entity_poly.pdbx_strand_id
1 'polypeptide(L)'
;MKSPSAVEIGAWYLGLILCLALLGRILFQLRLARRYRALSLFLLVSALRSILLASLPLHRSLYAQAYFLTAPVLYACHAWVVFELYSHVFDAYRGIAAFSRWAIAAALLLGAAAALATSLWDHNPAREPFPLLGLFLQAESIVLKILLAFLLFMSAILLWFPIPQRWNVVCIGLGVTAITLANTAAWIVRGLNPSAWTRAASSASLYVFAVCMGLWLFLLKPKERDLPRIEAVPATAGMETFLLARLRSMNQTLESLRKSA
;
A
#
# COMPACT_ATOMS: atom_id res chain seq x y z
N MET A 1 -26.15 21.79 -1.73
CA MET A 1 -24.72 21.56 -1.38
C MET A 1 -24.07 22.91 -1.13
N LYS A 2 -23.49 23.16 0.05
CA LYS A 2 -22.72 24.39 0.32
C LYS A 2 -21.44 24.36 -0.51
N SER A 3 -21.04 25.52 -1.06
CA SER A 3 -19.78 25.67 -1.79
C SER A 3 -18.59 25.20 -0.96
N PRO A 4 -17.56 24.57 -1.58
CA PRO A 4 -16.35 24.19 -0.88
C PRO A 4 -15.73 25.44 -0.21
N SER A 5 -15.25 25.26 1.01
CA SER A 5 -14.60 26.36 1.74
C SER A 5 -13.25 26.70 1.09
N ALA A 6 -12.81 27.96 1.17
CA ALA A 6 -11.53 28.38 0.61
C ALA A 6 -10.34 27.55 1.15
N VAL A 7 -10.46 27.05 2.38
CA VAL A 7 -9.48 26.18 3.04
C VAL A 7 -9.39 24.80 2.37
N GLU A 8 -10.52 24.20 2.00
CA GLU A 8 -10.55 22.90 1.31
C GLU A 8 -9.94 23.00 -0.10
N ILE A 9 -10.22 24.11 -0.79
CA ILE A 9 -9.63 24.39 -2.11
C ILE A 9 -8.11 24.56 -1.97
N GLY A 10 -7.65 25.31 -0.97
CA GLY A 10 -6.23 25.48 -0.68
C GLY A 10 -5.53 24.16 -0.34
N ALA A 11 -6.13 23.33 0.50
CA ALA A 11 -5.63 22.01 0.85
C ALA A 11 -5.53 21.08 -0.37
N TRP A 12 -6.49 21.19 -1.29
CA TRP A 12 -6.50 20.41 -2.52
C TRP A 12 -5.35 20.79 -3.46
N TYR A 13 -5.15 22.10 -3.70
CA TYR A 13 -4.02 22.58 -4.48
C TYR A 13 -2.68 22.25 -3.82
N LEU A 14 -2.58 22.38 -2.50
CA LEU A 14 -1.38 21.98 -1.76
C LEU A 14 -1.06 20.50 -1.97
N GLY A 15 -2.07 19.62 -1.85
CA GLY A 15 -1.92 18.19 -2.11
C GLY A 15 -1.45 17.89 -3.53
N LEU A 16 -2.01 18.58 -4.54
CA LEU A 16 -1.59 18.46 -5.93
C LEU A 16 -0.13 18.90 -6.14
N ILE A 17 0.24 20.07 -5.60
CA ILE A 17 1.61 20.60 -5.70
C ILE A 17 2.60 19.63 -5.05
N LEU A 18 2.30 19.11 -3.86
CA LEU A 18 3.14 18.13 -3.18
C LEU A 18 3.26 16.83 -3.98
N CYS A 19 2.17 16.35 -4.57
CA CYS A 19 2.17 15.17 -5.42
C CYS A 19 3.06 15.36 -6.66
N LEU A 20 2.96 16.50 -7.35
CA LEU A 20 3.78 16.83 -8.51
C LEU A 20 5.26 17.01 -8.14
N ALA A 21 5.53 17.69 -7.02
CA ALA A 21 6.88 17.86 -6.50
C ALA A 21 7.54 16.51 -6.16
N LEU A 22 6.76 15.61 -5.53
CA LEU A 22 7.22 14.25 -5.22
C LEU A 22 7.47 13.44 -6.49
N LEU A 23 6.56 13.48 -7.46
CA LEU A 23 6.73 12.80 -8.75
C LEU A 23 7.99 13.29 -9.48
N GLY A 24 8.19 14.62 -9.53
CA GLY A 24 9.40 15.23 -10.09
C GLY A 24 10.66 14.78 -9.35
N ARG A 25 10.65 14.80 -8.01
CA ARG A 25 11.79 14.33 -7.21
C ARG A 25 12.11 12.84 -7.46
N ILE A 26 11.10 11.98 -7.57
CA ILE A 26 11.28 10.54 -7.85
C ILE A 26 11.90 10.31 -9.24
N LEU A 27 11.43 11.05 -10.26
CA LEU A 27 11.88 10.92 -11.65
C LEU A 27 13.28 11.50 -11.85
N PHE A 28 13.53 12.71 -11.36
CA PHE A 28 14.74 13.47 -11.70
C PHE A 28 15.90 13.28 -10.71
N GLN A 29 15.61 13.17 -9.41
CA GLN A 29 16.67 13.15 -8.38
C GLN A 29 16.95 11.74 -7.86
N LEU A 30 15.89 10.97 -7.57
CA LEU A 30 16.01 9.71 -6.85
C LEU A 30 16.30 8.51 -7.78
N ARG A 31 16.03 8.62 -9.09
CA ARG A 31 15.99 7.49 -10.06
C ARG A 31 15.22 6.26 -9.54
N LEU A 32 14.32 6.48 -8.57
CA LEU A 32 13.54 5.43 -7.91
C LEU A 32 12.39 4.96 -8.80
N ALA A 33 12.05 5.71 -9.86
CA ALA A 33 10.98 5.37 -10.79
C ALA A 33 11.14 3.99 -11.44
N ARG A 34 12.37 3.51 -11.63
CA ARG A 34 12.61 2.18 -12.20
C ARG A 34 12.38 1.04 -11.20
N ARG A 35 12.54 1.33 -9.89
CA ARG A 35 12.42 0.36 -8.78
C ARG A 35 11.03 0.35 -8.14
N TYR A 36 10.36 1.50 -8.08
CA TYR A 36 9.01 1.69 -7.57
C TYR A 36 8.12 2.22 -8.70
N ARG A 37 7.85 1.35 -9.67
CA ARG A 37 7.10 1.70 -10.89
C ARG A 37 5.64 1.95 -10.56
N ALA A 38 5.05 1.13 -9.69
CA ALA A 38 3.65 1.27 -9.30
C ALA A 38 3.44 2.56 -8.50
N LEU A 39 4.37 2.93 -7.61
CA LEU A 39 4.27 4.21 -6.88
C LEU A 39 4.32 5.40 -7.84
N SER A 40 5.24 5.37 -8.81
CA SER A 40 5.38 6.45 -9.80
C SER A 40 4.13 6.57 -10.67
N LEU A 41 3.56 5.42 -11.09
CA LEU A 41 2.32 5.38 -11.86
C LEU A 41 1.13 5.87 -11.03
N PHE A 42 1.03 5.46 -9.77
CA PHE A 42 -0.01 5.93 -8.86
C PHE A 42 0.03 7.45 -8.68
N LEU A 43 1.21 8.03 -8.47
CA LEU A 43 1.37 9.49 -8.36
C LEU A 43 1.01 10.20 -9.67
N LEU A 44 1.41 9.64 -10.82
CA LEU A 44 1.07 10.19 -12.13
C LEU A 44 -0.45 10.18 -12.37
N VAL A 45 -1.11 9.03 -12.16
CA VAL A 45 -2.55 8.87 -12.33
C VAL A 45 -3.31 9.77 -11.34
N SER A 46 -2.85 9.88 -10.10
CA SER A 46 -3.45 10.76 -9.09
C SER A 46 -3.36 12.23 -9.49
N ALA A 47 -2.20 12.68 -9.99
CA ALA A 47 -2.01 14.03 -10.49
C ALA A 47 -2.88 14.32 -11.72
N LEU A 48 -2.89 13.42 -12.70
CA LEU A 48 -3.71 13.55 -13.92
C LEU A 48 -5.20 13.60 -13.58
N ARG A 49 -5.67 12.72 -12.70
CA ARG A 49 -7.07 12.73 -12.21
C ARG A 49 -7.39 14.04 -11.51
N SER A 50 -6.50 14.55 -10.67
CA SER A 50 -6.70 15.81 -9.96
C SER A 50 -6.83 16.98 -10.94
N ILE A 51 -5.93 17.07 -11.92
CA ILE A 51 -5.98 18.11 -12.96
C ILE A 51 -7.27 18.00 -13.79
N LEU A 52 -7.66 16.78 -14.19
CA LEU A 52 -8.89 16.53 -14.94
C LEU A 52 -10.14 16.92 -14.15
N LEU A 53 -10.19 16.62 -12.85
CA LEU A 53 -11.34 16.98 -12.02
C LEU A 53 -11.39 18.48 -11.72
N ALA A 54 -10.24 19.17 -11.65
CA ALA A 54 -10.21 20.62 -11.49
C ALA A 54 -10.66 21.38 -12.75
N SER A 55 -10.46 20.81 -13.94
CA SER A 55 -10.90 21.44 -15.20
C SER A 55 -12.39 21.24 -15.49
N LEU A 56 -13.09 20.39 -14.72
CA LEU A 56 -14.50 20.07 -14.93
C LEU A 56 -15.40 20.75 -13.87
N PRO A 57 -16.50 21.41 -14.29
CA PRO A 57 -17.45 22.00 -13.35
C PRO A 57 -18.22 20.92 -12.58
N LEU A 58 -18.25 21.05 -11.25
CA LEU A 58 -18.80 20.07 -10.28
C LEU A 58 -20.27 19.65 -10.53
N HIS A 59 -21.04 20.46 -11.27
CA HIS A 59 -22.48 20.27 -11.49
C HIS A 59 -22.84 19.58 -12.81
N ARG A 60 -21.85 19.15 -13.62
CA ARG A 60 -22.11 18.43 -14.89
C ARG A 60 -22.01 16.92 -14.71
N SER A 61 -22.85 16.19 -15.45
CA SER A 61 -22.78 14.73 -15.61
C SER A 61 -21.39 14.25 -16.06
N LEU A 62 -20.64 15.09 -16.79
CA LEU A 62 -19.25 14.84 -17.18
C LEU A 62 -18.31 14.64 -15.99
N TYR A 63 -18.51 15.35 -14.88
CA TYR A 63 -17.71 15.16 -13.66
C TYR A 63 -17.92 13.76 -13.07
N ALA A 64 -19.19 13.31 -13.00
CA ALA A 64 -19.53 11.98 -12.52
C ALA A 64 -18.97 10.88 -13.42
N GLN A 65 -19.04 11.03 -14.75
CA GLN A 65 -18.48 10.08 -15.71
C GLN A 65 -16.95 10.01 -15.63
N ALA A 66 -16.27 11.15 -15.57
CA ALA A 66 -14.82 11.21 -15.41
C ALA A 66 -14.37 10.58 -14.09
N TYR A 67 -15.09 10.85 -12.99
CA TYR A 67 -14.85 10.20 -11.71
C TYR A 67 -15.03 8.68 -11.81
N PHE A 68 -16.12 8.22 -12.41
CA PHE A 68 -16.44 6.80 -12.57
C PHE A 68 -15.38 6.04 -13.36
N LEU A 69 -14.82 6.66 -14.40
CA LEU A 69 -13.77 6.04 -15.21
C LEU A 69 -12.40 6.05 -14.52
N THR A 70 -12.06 7.14 -13.83
CA THR A 70 -10.73 7.33 -13.24
C THR A 70 -10.57 6.68 -11.87
N ALA A 71 -11.67 6.49 -11.12
CA ALA A 71 -11.64 5.88 -9.79
C ALA A 71 -11.10 4.44 -9.79
N PRO A 72 -11.59 3.50 -10.62
CA PRO A 72 -11.10 2.12 -10.65
C PRO A 72 -9.63 2.04 -11.04
N VAL A 73 -9.20 2.88 -11.99
CA VAL A 73 -7.81 2.94 -12.43
C VAL A 73 -6.90 3.37 -11.28
N LEU A 74 -7.32 4.37 -10.50
CA LEU A 74 -6.55 4.82 -9.33
C LEU A 74 -6.47 3.72 -8.27
N TYR A 75 -7.56 3.00 -7.99
CA TYR A 75 -7.54 1.91 -7.01
C TYR A 75 -6.74 0.70 -7.48
N ALA A 76 -6.76 0.38 -8.77
CA ALA A 76 -5.89 -0.63 -9.35
C ALA A 76 -4.41 -0.24 -9.20
N CYS A 77 -4.07 1.02 -9.48
CA CYS A 77 -2.72 1.52 -9.23
C CYS A 77 -2.34 1.43 -7.75
N HIS A 78 -3.26 1.78 -6.85
CA HIS A 78 -3.03 1.71 -5.41
C HIS A 78 -2.79 0.28 -4.92
N ALA A 79 -3.59 -0.69 -5.39
CA ALA A 79 -3.37 -2.10 -5.11
C ALA A 79 -2.02 -2.58 -5.68
N TRP A 80 -1.64 -2.11 -6.87
CA TRP A 80 -0.35 -2.44 -7.45
C TRP A 80 0.83 -1.89 -6.62
N VAL A 81 0.72 -0.68 -6.06
CA VAL A 81 1.72 -0.14 -5.11
C VAL A 81 1.91 -1.09 -3.94
N VAL A 82 0.80 -1.58 -3.39
CA VAL A 82 0.80 -2.52 -2.26
C VAL A 82 1.50 -3.82 -2.65
N PHE A 83 1.16 -4.42 -3.80
CA PHE A 83 1.83 -5.64 -4.27
C PHE A 83 3.31 -5.45 -4.55
N GLU A 84 3.70 -4.34 -5.19
CA GLU A 84 5.11 -4.01 -5.45
C GLU A 84 5.88 -3.83 -4.14
N LEU A 85 5.28 -3.17 -3.14
CA LEU A 85 5.92 -2.96 -1.86
C LEU A 85 6.21 -4.29 -1.16
N TYR A 86 5.24 -5.19 -1.11
CA TYR A 86 5.42 -6.48 -0.46
C TYR A 86 6.29 -7.44 -1.28
N SER A 87 6.32 -7.35 -2.61
CA SER A 87 7.29 -8.13 -3.39
C SER A 87 8.72 -7.75 -3.00
N HIS A 88 9.02 -6.46 -2.81
CA HIS A 88 10.34 -6.03 -2.34
C HIS A 88 10.68 -6.55 -0.94
N VAL A 89 9.69 -6.67 -0.06
CA VAL A 89 9.86 -7.25 1.28
C VAL A 89 10.17 -8.74 1.19
N PHE A 90 9.43 -9.49 0.37
CA PHE A 90 9.59 -10.94 0.25
C PHE A 90 10.81 -11.36 -0.57
N ASP A 91 11.22 -10.57 -1.57
CA ASP A 91 12.40 -10.84 -2.40
C ASP A 91 13.70 -10.87 -1.58
N ALA A 92 13.74 -10.18 -0.44
CA ALA A 92 14.84 -10.26 0.51
C ALA A 92 14.99 -11.66 1.17
N TYR A 93 13.96 -12.51 1.07
CA TYR A 93 13.90 -13.83 1.73
C TYR A 93 13.53 -14.94 0.73
N ARG A 94 14.40 -15.20 -0.25
CA ARG A 94 14.23 -16.30 -1.24
C ARG A 94 13.98 -17.67 -0.59
N GLY A 95 14.45 -17.92 0.63
CA GLY A 95 14.20 -19.16 1.39
C GLY A 95 12.77 -19.33 1.93
N ILE A 96 12.00 -18.24 1.97
CA ILE A 96 10.62 -18.19 2.49
C ILE A 96 9.61 -18.05 1.34
N ALA A 97 10.05 -18.11 0.07
CA ALA A 97 9.21 -17.87 -1.11
C ALA A 97 7.98 -18.79 -1.23
N ALA A 98 8.01 -19.98 -0.64
CA ALA A 98 6.82 -20.83 -0.54
C ALA A 98 5.84 -20.30 0.52
N PHE A 99 6.34 -19.84 1.66
CA PHE A 99 5.55 -19.30 2.76
C PHE A 99 4.99 -17.90 2.44
N SER A 100 5.66 -17.11 1.59
CA SER A 100 5.12 -15.82 1.13
C SER A 100 3.82 -15.98 0.34
N ARG A 101 3.69 -17.03 -0.47
CA ARG A 101 2.44 -17.32 -1.22
C ARG A 101 1.30 -17.67 -0.28
N TRP A 102 1.56 -18.48 0.75
CA TRP A 102 0.58 -18.80 1.79
C TRP A 102 0.22 -17.60 2.67
N ALA A 103 1.20 -16.77 3.03
CA ALA A 103 0.98 -15.54 3.79
C ALA A 103 0.14 -14.53 2.99
N ILE A 104 0.43 -14.35 1.71
CA ILE A 104 -0.36 -13.50 0.80
C ILE A 104 -1.78 -14.05 0.66
N ALA A 105 -1.94 -15.37 0.44
CA ALA A 105 -3.25 -16.00 0.34
C ALA A 105 -4.06 -15.88 1.64
N ALA A 106 -3.43 -16.12 2.80
CA ALA A 106 -4.05 -15.95 4.10
C ALA A 106 -4.44 -14.49 4.37
N ALA A 107 -3.57 -13.54 4.02
CA ALA A 107 -3.84 -12.11 4.13
C ALA A 107 -5.02 -11.68 3.25
N LEU A 108 -5.08 -12.19 2.01
CA LEU A 108 -6.19 -11.96 1.09
C LEU A 108 -7.50 -12.57 1.60
N LEU A 109 -7.47 -13.81 2.09
CA LEU A 109 -8.64 -14.50 2.63
C LEU A 109 -9.16 -13.82 3.90
N LEU A 110 -8.27 -13.50 4.84
CA LEU A 110 -8.64 -12.78 6.06
C LEU A 110 -9.12 -11.37 5.76
N GLY A 111 -8.47 -10.68 4.82
CA GLY A 111 -8.88 -9.36 4.37
C GLY A 111 -10.24 -9.35 3.68
N ALA A 112 -10.49 -10.35 2.83
CA ALA A 112 -11.79 -10.58 2.21
C ALA A 112 -12.86 -10.90 3.25
N ALA A 113 -12.59 -11.79 4.20
CA ALA A 113 -13.52 -12.14 5.27
C ALA A 113 -13.85 -10.92 6.16
N ALA A 114 -12.84 -10.14 6.57
CA ALA A 114 -13.04 -8.93 7.36
C ALA A 114 -13.82 -7.86 6.58
N ALA A 115 -13.52 -7.66 5.31
CA ALA A 115 -14.25 -6.72 4.45
C ALA A 115 -15.71 -7.13 4.24
N LEU A 116 -15.97 -8.42 4.01
CA LEU A 116 -17.31 -8.98 3.88
C LEU A 116 -18.08 -8.87 5.20
N ALA A 117 -17.48 -9.23 6.34
CA ALA A 117 -18.11 -9.07 7.65
C ALA A 117 -18.48 -7.61 7.93
N THR A 118 -17.57 -6.67 7.62
CA THR A 118 -17.84 -5.24 7.77
C THR A 118 -18.93 -4.76 6.82
N SER A 119 -18.97 -5.27 5.58
CA SER A 119 -20.00 -4.92 4.60
C SER A 119 -21.37 -5.52 4.92
N LEU A 120 -21.42 -6.69 5.55
CA LEU A 120 -22.66 -7.32 6.02
C LEU A 120 -23.20 -6.62 7.25
N TRP A 121 -22.34 -6.03 8.09
CA TRP A 121 -22.77 -5.21 9.22
C TRP A 121 -23.36 -3.87 8.77
N ASP A 122 -22.83 -3.31 7.67
CA ASP A 122 -23.22 -2.02 7.08
C ASP A 122 -24.51 -2.15 6.23
N HIS A 123 -25.58 -2.69 6.82
CA HIS A 123 -26.93 -2.85 6.24
C HIS A 123 -27.66 -1.50 6.06
N ASN A 124 -26.99 -0.52 5.43
CA ASN A 124 -27.66 0.66 4.91
C ASN A 124 -27.11 0.93 3.51
N PRO A 125 -27.76 0.39 2.46
CA PRO A 125 -27.63 1.00 1.15
C PRO A 125 -28.20 2.40 1.31
N ALA A 126 -27.33 3.38 1.54
CA ALA A 126 -27.69 4.78 1.45
C ALA A 126 -28.49 4.92 0.16
N ARG A 127 -29.73 5.40 0.28
CA ARG A 127 -30.73 5.56 -0.79
C ARG A 127 -30.18 6.52 -1.85
N GLU A 128 -29.22 6.06 -2.63
CA GLU A 128 -28.72 6.74 -3.81
C GLU A 128 -29.83 6.63 -4.87
N PRO A 129 -30.27 7.76 -5.47
CA PRO A 129 -31.35 7.76 -6.45
C PRO A 129 -31.05 6.92 -7.71
N PHE A 130 -29.82 6.46 -7.89
CA PHE A 130 -29.38 5.63 -9.01
C PHE A 130 -28.78 4.30 -8.53
N PRO A 131 -29.43 3.14 -8.79
CA PRO A 131 -29.01 1.84 -8.24
C PRO A 131 -27.63 1.38 -8.75
N LEU A 132 -27.26 1.73 -9.99
CA LEU A 132 -25.96 1.43 -10.58
C LEU A 132 -24.81 2.19 -9.87
N LEU A 133 -25.07 3.43 -9.44
CA LEU A 133 -24.07 4.23 -8.74
C LEU A 133 -23.82 3.67 -7.33
N GLY A 134 -24.89 3.28 -6.63
CA GLY A 134 -24.80 2.63 -5.32
C GLY A 134 -23.97 1.35 -5.37
N LEU A 135 -24.21 0.47 -6.36
CA LEU A 135 -23.47 -0.79 -6.52
C LEU A 135 -21.97 -0.54 -6.78
N PHE A 136 -21.65 0.43 -7.63
CA PHE A 136 -20.26 0.79 -7.94
C PHE A 136 -19.52 1.33 -6.71
N LEU A 137 -20.13 2.27 -5.99
CA LEU A 137 -19.56 2.84 -4.78
C LEU A 137 -19.39 1.79 -3.67
N GLN A 138 -20.33 0.85 -3.58
CA GLN A 138 -20.22 -0.27 -2.66
C GLN A 138 -19.04 -1.18 -3.03
N ALA A 139 -18.90 -1.56 -4.30
CA ALA A 139 -17.76 -2.35 -4.78
C ALA A 139 -16.42 -1.65 -4.51
N GLU A 140 -16.34 -0.34 -4.75
CA GLU A 140 -15.18 0.49 -4.44
C GLU A 140 -14.80 0.41 -2.96
N SER A 141 -15.80 0.55 -2.07
CA SER A 141 -15.59 0.48 -0.63
C SER A 141 -15.10 -0.90 -0.17
N ILE A 142 -15.58 -1.98 -0.79
CA ILE A 142 -15.15 -3.35 -0.49
C ILE A 142 -13.68 -3.53 -0.86
N VAL A 143 -13.26 -3.07 -2.05
CA VAL A 143 -11.86 -3.15 -2.48
C VAL A 143 -10.93 -2.42 -1.50
N LEU A 144 -11.31 -1.22 -1.05
CA LEU A 144 -10.53 -0.46 -0.07
C LEU A 144 -10.44 -1.16 1.29
N LYS A 145 -11.55 -1.74 1.78
CA LYS A 145 -11.58 -2.51 3.03
C LYS A 145 -10.68 -3.75 2.96
N ILE A 146 -10.72 -4.50 1.85
CA ILE A 146 -9.85 -5.66 1.62
C ILE A 146 -8.38 -5.22 1.60
N LEU A 147 -8.08 -4.15 0.87
CA LEU A 147 -6.72 -3.64 0.75
C LEU A 147 -6.17 -3.18 2.11
N LEU A 148 -6.99 -2.48 2.90
CA LEU A 148 -6.63 -2.06 4.26
C LEU A 148 -6.34 -3.25 5.16
N ALA A 149 -7.23 -4.24 5.18
CA ALA A 149 -7.06 -5.43 6.01
C ALA A 149 -5.79 -6.20 5.62
N PHE A 150 -5.51 -6.31 4.32
CA PHE A 150 -4.27 -6.87 3.81
C PHE A 150 -3.04 -6.08 4.29
N LEU A 151 -3.05 -4.75 4.16
CA LEU A 151 -1.98 -3.86 4.62
C LEU A 151 -1.71 -3.99 6.13
N LEU A 152 -2.77 -4.01 6.95
CA LEU A 152 -2.66 -4.14 8.40
C LEU A 152 -2.12 -5.51 8.80
N PHE A 153 -2.64 -6.58 8.21
CA PHE A 153 -2.18 -7.94 8.48
C PHE A 153 -0.70 -8.12 8.10
N MET A 154 -0.33 -7.67 6.90
CA MET A 154 1.04 -7.72 6.45
C MET A 154 1.97 -6.85 7.29
N SER A 155 1.53 -5.66 7.71
CA SER A 155 2.29 -4.81 8.62
C SER A 155 2.46 -5.46 9.99
N ALA A 156 1.45 -6.16 10.50
CA ALA A 156 1.52 -6.92 11.75
C ALA A 156 2.53 -8.08 11.66
N ILE A 157 2.53 -8.85 10.56
CA ILE A 157 3.54 -9.87 10.29
C ILE A 157 4.94 -9.25 10.32
N LEU A 158 5.12 -8.10 9.66
CA LEU A 158 6.41 -7.44 9.58
C LEU A 158 6.88 -6.82 10.90
N LEU A 159 5.96 -6.48 11.81
CA LEU A 159 6.29 -6.06 13.17
C LEU A 159 6.63 -7.27 14.05
N TRP A 160 5.96 -8.40 13.82
CA TRP A 160 6.20 -9.63 14.56
C TRP A 160 7.55 -10.27 14.23
N PHE A 161 7.95 -10.21 12.96
CA PHE A 161 9.25 -10.69 12.51
C PHE A 161 10.20 -9.50 12.32
N PRO A 162 11.25 -9.32 13.15
CA PRO A 162 12.21 -8.23 13.01
C PRO A 162 13.07 -8.44 11.77
N ILE A 163 12.48 -8.13 10.62
CA ILE A 163 13.05 -8.24 9.29
C ILE A 163 13.80 -6.93 9.03
N PRO A 164 15.12 -6.95 8.76
CA PRO A 164 15.82 -5.77 8.26
C PRO A 164 15.14 -5.28 6.98
N GLN A 165 14.38 -4.19 7.11
CA GLN A 165 13.70 -3.56 5.99
C GLN A 165 14.45 -2.34 5.50
N ARG A 166 14.32 -2.11 4.21
CA ARG A 166 14.69 -0.86 3.57
C ARG A 166 13.80 0.26 4.13
N TRP A 167 14.42 1.32 4.63
CA TRP A 167 13.75 2.53 5.14
C TRP A 167 12.62 3.06 4.23
N ASN A 168 12.87 3.17 2.93
CA ASN A 168 11.91 3.61 1.93
C ASN A 168 10.72 2.65 1.83
N VAL A 169 10.93 1.33 1.99
CA VAL A 169 9.83 0.36 2.02
C VAL A 169 8.94 0.60 3.24
N VAL A 170 9.53 0.83 4.41
CA VAL A 170 8.78 1.18 5.62
C VAL A 170 8.03 2.50 5.45
N CYS A 171 8.72 3.55 4.99
CA CYS A 171 8.11 4.87 4.79
C CYS A 171 6.96 4.85 3.77
N ILE A 172 7.14 4.16 2.64
CA ILE A 172 6.07 4.01 1.62
C ILE A 172 4.93 3.19 2.22
N GLY A 173 5.22 2.08 2.90
CA GLY A 173 4.20 1.24 3.53
C GLY A 173 3.35 1.96 4.56
N LEU A 174 3.98 2.73 5.45
CA LEU A 174 3.26 3.53 6.44
C LEU A 174 2.37 4.59 5.80
N GLY A 175 2.87 5.31 4.79
CA GLY A 175 2.07 6.32 4.09
C GLY A 175 0.89 5.72 3.32
N VAL A 176 1.11 4.60 2.61
CA VAL A 176 0.05 3.87 1.89
C VAL A 176 -1.01 3.34 2.86
N THR A 177 -0.58 2.80 4.00
CA THR A 177 -1.51 2.33 5.05
C THR A 177 -2.33 3.49 5.60
N ALA A 178 -1.71 4.62 5.93
CA ALA A 178 -2.39 5.80 6.45
C ALA A 178 -3.44 6.36 5.46
N ILE A 179 -3.09 6.45 4.17
CA ILE A 179 -4.02 6.88 3.11
C ILE A 179 -5.18 5.90 2.98
N THR A 180 -4.91 4.59 2.97
CA THR A 180 -5.95 3.56 2.85
C THR A 180 -6.88 3.55 4.06
N LEU A 181 -6.32 3.73 5.26
CA LEU A 181 -7.07 3.81 6.51
C LEU A 181 -8.00 5.02 6.53
N ALA A 182 -7.49 6.21 6.17
CA ALA A 182 -8.29 7.43 6.11
C ALA A 182 -9.46 7.30 5.12
N ASN A 183 -9.20 6.77 3.92
CA ASN A 183 -10.25 6.55 2.92
C ASN A 183 -11.30 5.53 3.37
N THR A 184 -10.88 4.45 4.04
CA THR A 184 -11.80 3.42 4.54
C THR A 184 -12.64 3.95 5.71
N ALA A 185 -12.03 4.69 6.64
CA ALA A 185 -12.74 5.36 7.72
C ALA A 185 -13.75 6.37 7.16
N ALA A 186 -13.37 7.13 6.13
CA ALA A 186 -14.27 8.06 5.46
C ALA A 186 -15.49 7.36 4.84
N TRP A 187 -15.35 6.14 4.34
CA TRP A 187 -16.48 5.33 3.86
C TRP A 187 -17.39 4.89 5.01
N ILE A 188 -16.83 4.34 6.09
CA ILE A 188 -17.60 3.87 7.26
C ILE A 188 -18.38 5.02 7.90
N VAL A 189 -17.74 6.16 8.14
CA VAL A 189 -18.38 7.32 8.78
C VAL A 189 -19.48 7.91 7.87
N ARG A 190 -19.29 7.89 6.55
CA ARG A 190 -20.33 8.29 5.59
C ARG A 190 -21.54 7.35 5.61
N GLY A 191 -21.33 6.04 5.80
CA GLY A 191 -22.41 5.06 5.97
C GLY A 191 -23.30 5.33 7.18
N LEU A 192 -22.72 5.80 8.29
CA LEU A 192 -23.44 6.10 9.53
C LEU A 192 -24.37 7.33 9.41
N ASN A 193 -23.88 8.43 8.80
CA ASN A 193 -24.72 9.62 8.56
C ASN A 193 -24.19 10.44 7.37
N PRO A 194 -24.76 10.25 6.16
CA PRO A 194 -24.26 10.87 4.93
C PRO A 194 -24.27 12.40 4.94
N SER A 195 -25.28 13.03 5.56
CA SER A 195 -25.46 14.49 5.50
C SER A 195 -24.51 15.24 6.43
N ALA A 196 -24.17 14.66 7.58
CA ALA A 196 -23.29 15.26 8.57
C ALA A 196 -21.80 15.08 8.23
N TRP A 197 -21.40 13.87 7.80
CA TRP A 197 -19.99 13.49 7.79
C TRP A 197 -19.30 13.52 6.44
N THR A 198 -20.04 13.62 5.33
CA THR A 198 -19.42 13.58 3.99
C THR A 198 -18.33 14.62 3.79
N ARG A 199 -18.54 15.85 4.28
CA ARG A 199 -17.51 16.90 4.20
C ARG A 199 -16.33 16.62 5.12
N ALA A 200 -16.58 16.37 6.40
CA ALA A 200 -15.51 16.11 7.37
C ALA A 200 -14.63 14.92 6.95
N ALA A 201 -15.24 13.83 6.48
CA ALA A 201 -14.55 12.64 6.01
C ALA A 201 -13.72 12.89 4.74
N SER A 202 -14.26 13.67 3.80
CA SER A 202 -13.55 14.02 2.56
C SER A 202 -12.36 14.94 2.84
N SER A 203 -12.56 15.96 3.67
CA SER A 203 -11.51 16.92 4.03
C SER A 203 -10.42 16.24 4.85
N ALA A 204 -10.77 15.36 5.80
CA ALA A 204 -9.79 14.56 6.54
C ALA A 204 -8.93 13.68 5.62
N SER A 205 -9.53 12.98 4.67
CA SER A 205 -8.81 12.14 3.70
C SER A 205 -7.84 12.97 2.84
N LEU A 206 -8.26 14.18 2.45
CA LEU A 206 -7.44 15.12 1.70
C LEU A 206 -6.20 15.58 2.50
N TYR A 207 -6.39 15.96 3.77
CA TYR A 207 -5.28 16.35 4.64
C TYR A 207 -4.31 15.20 4.88
N VAL A 208 -4.81 13.99 5.15
CA VAL A 208 -3.95 12.81 5.33
C VAL A 208 -3.13 12.54 4.06
N PHE A 209 -3.76 12.64 2.88
CA PHE A 209 -3.05 12.49 1.61
C PHE A 209 -1.95 13.54 1.45
N ALA A 210 -2.25 14.82 1.68
CA ALA A 210 -1.28 15.90 1.57
C ALA A 210 -0.10 15.74 2.55
N VAL A 211 -0.38 15.40 3.81
CA VAL A 211 0.64 15.12 4.82
C VAL A 211 1.52 13.94 4.40
N CYS A 212 0.94 12.85 3.89
CA CYS A 212 1.71 11.70 3.42
C CYS A 212 2.62 12.07 2.23
N MET A 213 2.13 12.87 1.27
CA MET A 213 2.96 13.35 0.16
C MET A 213 4.11 14.22 0.66
N GLY A 214 3.85 15.13 1.61
CA GLY A 214 4.88 15.96 2.24
C GLY A 214 5.93 15.11 2.97
N LEU A 215 5.48 14.17 3.80
CA LEU A 215 6.38 13.24 4.50
C LEU A 215 7.24 12.45 3.54
N TRP A 216 6.67 11.90 2.46
CA TRP A 216 7.45 11.19 1.44
C TRP A 216 8.44 12.09 0.71
N LEU A 217 8.10 13.36 0.51
CA LEU A 217 9.04 14.33 -0.05
C LEU A 217 10.29 14.41 0.84
N PHE A 218 10.17 14.48 2.16
CA PHE A 218 11.34 14.62 3.04
C PHE A 218 12.02 13.29 3.41
N LEU A 219 11.23 12.23 3.61
CA LEU A 219 11.71 10.96 4.17
C LEU A 219 12.32 10.01 3.13
N LEU A 220 11.93 10.12 1.86
CA LEU A 220 12.48 9.26 0.80
C LEU A 220 13.92 9.64 0.49
N LYS A 221 14.82 8.66 0.63
CA LYS A 221 16.26 8.85 0.43
C LYS A 221 16.69 8.36 -0.97
N PRO A 222 17.59 9.10 -1.67
CA PRO A 222 18.17 8.64 -2.93
C PRO A 222 19.00 7.39 -2.68
N LYS A 223 18.64 6.29 -3.35
CA LYS A 223 19.40 5.03 -3.36
C LYS A 223 19.72 4.55 -1.95
N GLU A 224 18.81 3.79 -1.36
CA GLU A 224 19.14 3.10 -0.11
C GLU A 224 20.38 2.24 -0.31
N ARG A 225 21.42 2.59 0.46
CA ARG A 225 22.57 1.76 0.77
C ARG A 225 22.01 0.36 0.93
N ASP A 226 22.33 -0.54 -0.01
CA ASP A 226 21.82 -1.89 0.02
C ASP A 226 22.00 -2.38 1.45
N LEU A 227 20.88 -2.75 2.10
CA LEU A 227 20.96 -3.59 3.30
C LEU A 227 22.04 -4.60 2.97
N PRO A 228 23.08 -4.75 3.81
CA PRO A 228 24.14 -5.70 3.52
C PRO A 228 23.40 -6.96 3.13
N ARG A 229 23.47 -7.29 1.84
CA ARG A 229 22.94 -8.55 1.37
C ARG A 229 23.65 -9.46 2.34
N ILE A 230 22.89 -10.26 3.10
CA ILE A 230 23.50 -11.46 3.63
C ILE A 230 23.84 -12.19 2.33
N GLU A 231 24.99 -11.84 1.76
CA GLU A 231 25.69 -12.65 0.81
C GLU A 231 25.70 -13.94 1.58
N ALA A 232 24.88 -14.89 1.09
CA ALA A 232 25.10 -16.28 1.39
C ALA A 232 26.62 -16.41 1.30
N VAL A 233 27.25 -16.59 2.47
CA VAL A 233 28.69 -16.45 2.67
C VAL A 233 29.31 -16.94 1.38
N PRO A 234 30.00 -16.07 0.60
CA PRO A 234 30.49 -16.49 -0.70
C PRO A 234 31.16 -17.82 -0.43
N ALA A 235 30.72 -18.87 -1.14
CA ALA A 235 31.31 -20.18 -1.01
C ALA A 235 32.72 -20.05 -1.58
N THR A 236 33.61 -19.43 -0.82
CA THR A 236 35.03 -19.41 -1.06
C THR A 236 35.39 -20.88 -1.09
N ALA A 237 36.09 -21.34 -2.11
CA ALA A 237 36.37 -22.76 -2.31
C ALA A 237 36.98 -23.45 -1.06
N GLY A 238 37.58 -22.68 -0.13
CA GLY A 238 38.05 -23.14 1.18
C GLY A 238 37.00 -23.26 2.30
N MET A 239 35.86 -22.55 2.24
CA MET A 239 34.79 -22.63 3.24
C MET A 239 33.93 -23.88 3.03
N GLU A 240 33.71 -24.28 1.78
CA GLU A 240 33.00 -25.52 1.45
C GLU A 240 33.76 -26.74 1.97
N THR A 241 35.08 -26.79 1.79
CA THR A 241 35.91 -27.87 2.33
C THR A 241 35.93 -27.87 3.86
N PHE A 242 35.93 -26.71 4.51
CA PHE A 242 35.82 -26.60 5.97
C PHE A 242 34.45 -27.08 6.49
N LEU A 243 33.35 -26.71 5.83
CA LEU A 243 31.99 -27.16 6.19
C LEU A 243 31.82 -28.66 5.96
N LEU A 244 32.35 -29.20 4.86
CA LEU A 244 32.35 -30.64 4.59
C LEU A 244 33.19 -31.42 5.59
N ALA A 245 34.36 -30.89 5.99
CA ALA A 245 35.17 -31.48 7.04
C ALA A 245 34.43 -31.51 8.40
N ARG A 246 33.72 -30.43 8.73
CA ARG A 246 32.93 -30.34 9.96
C ARG A 246 31.69 -31.24 9.95
N LEU A 247 31.03 -31.39 8.80
CA LEU A 247 29.93 -32.35 8.64
C LEU A 247 30.43 -33.80 8.78
N ARG A 248 31.60 -34.13 8.20
CA ARG A 248 32.19 -35.47 8.33
C ARG A 248 32.56 -35.79 9.77
N SER A 249 33.13 -34.85 10.52
CA SER A 249 33.47 -35.09 11.92
C SER A 249 32.21 -35.29 12.78
N MET A 250 31.14 -34.52 12.55
CA MET A 250 29.86 -34.74 13.21
C MET A 250 29.26 -36.12 12.89
N ASN A 251 29.33 -36.54 11.63
CA ASN A 251 28.80 -37.85 11.23
C ASN A 251 29.60 -39.00 11.86
N GLN A 252 30.93 -38.87 11.94
CA GLN A 252 31.78 -39.84 12.63
C GLN A 252 31.48 -39.93 14.13
N THR A 253 31.22 -38.80 14.80
CA THR A 253 30.81 -38.82 16.20
C THR A 253 29.43 -39.45 16.42
N LEU A 254 28.50 -39.29 15.47
CA LEU A 254 27.19 -39.94 15.55
C LEU A 254 27.30 -41.46 15.28
N GLU A 255 28.14 -41.87 14.35
CA GLU A 255 28.39 -43.30 14.08
C GLU A 255 29.11 -43.98 15.25
N SER A 256 30.05 -43.30 15.92
CA SER A 256 30.71 -43.86 17.10
C SER A 256 29.75 -44.02 18.27
N LEU A 257 28.88 -43.02 18.52
CA LEU A 257 27.83 -43.12 19.52
C LEU A 257 26.82 -44.23 19.21
N ARG A 258 26.46 -44.43 17.94
CA ARG A 258 25.57 -45.53 17.51
C ARG A 258 26.20 -46.92 17.68
N LYS A 259 27.52 -47.07 17.55
CA LYS A 259 28.22 -48.35 17.77
C LYS A 259 28.49 -48.64 19.25
N SER A 260 28.38 -47.62 20.10
CA SER A 260 28.59 -47.70 21.55
C SER A 260 27.28 -47.97 22.32
N ALA A 261 26.14 -47.95 21.63
CA ALA A 261 24.80 -48.27 22.12
C ALA A 261 24.36 -49.63 21.56
#